data_AF-A0A401PTN2-F1
#
_entry.id   AF-A0A401PTN2-F1
#
_cell.length_a   1.000
_cell.length_b   1.000
_cell.length_c   1.000
_cell.angle_alpha   90.00
_cell.angle_beta   90.00
_cell.angle_gamma   90.00
#
_symmetry.space_group_name_H-M   'P 1'
#
loop_
_entity.id
_entity.type
_entity.pdbx_description
1 polymer ?
#
loop_
_entity_poly.entity_id
_entity_poly.type
_entity_poly.pdbx_seq_one_letter_code
_entity_poly.pdbx_strand_id
1 'polypeptide(L)'
;MKDNEDGLVQFFETVIEQTQVNPTKVIGWIINDLLALLKQNNLRVNQSSISPSALSELLNLLETGFISSSAAKQVGKHQFIF
;
A
#
# COMPACT_ATOMS: atom_id res chain seq x y z
N MET A 1 -18.07 -9.76 12.82
CA MET A 1 -17.03 -9.43 11.84
C MET A 1 -16.60 -8.01 12.13
N LYS A 2 -15.51 -7.81 12.87
CA LYS A 2 -15.00 -6.47 13.22
C LYS A 2 -13.86 -6.12 12.26
N ASP A 3 -14.21 -5.25 11.32
CA ASP A 3 -13.44 -4.17 10.70
C ASP A 3 -11.98 -4.45 10.33
N ASN A 4 -11.76 -4.66 9.03
CA ASN A 4 -10.45 -4.55 8.37
C ASN A 4 -9.98 -3.08 8.23
N GLU A 5 -10.65 -2.14 8.91
CA GLU A 5 -10.53 -0.69 8.74
C GLU A 5 -9.72 -0.01 9.84
N ASP A 6 -9.42 -0.72 10.94
CA ASP A 6 -8.65 -0.18 12.06
C ASP A 6 -7.22 0.19 11.62
N GLY A 7 -6.91 1.48 11.63
CA GLY A 7 -5.63 2.04 11.20
C GLY A 7 -5.52 2.40 9.71
N LEU A 8 -6.53 2.12 8.87
CA LEU A 8 -6.48 2.45 7.43
C LEU A 8 -6.47 3.95 7.16
N VAL A 9 -7.28 4.71 7.91
CA VAL A 9 -7.36 6.17 7.76
C VAL A 9 -5.99 6.79 8.06
N GLN A 10 -5.41 6.46 9.22
CA GLN A 10 -4.09 6.96 9.60
C GLN A 10 -3.00 6.51 8.62
N PHE A 11 -3.08 5.27 8.12
CA PHE A 11 -2.16 4.76 7.11
C PHE A 11 -2.24 5.58 5.82
N PHE A 12 -3.45 5.82 5.32
CA PHE A 12 -3.67 6.65 4.13
C PHE A 12 -3.17 8.08 4.34
N GLU A 13 -3.53 8.73 5.46
CA GLU A 13 -3.08 10.08 5.81
C GLU A 13 -1.54 10.17 5.81
N THR A 14 -0.87 9.21 6.45
CA THR A 14 0.59 9.16 6.50
C THR A 14 1.21 8.98 5.10
N VAL A 15 0.58 8.19 4.23
CA VAL A 15 1.08 7.99 2.85
C VAL A 15 0.95 9.28 2.04
N ILE A 16 -0.21 9.95 2.10
CA ILE A 16 -0.43 11.20 1.34
C ILE A 16 0.44 12.36 1.83
N GLU A 17 0.85 12.36 3.09
CA GLU A 17 1.82 13.33 3.64
C GLU A 17 3.25 13.11 3.12
N GLN A 18 3.59 11.88 2.70
CA GLN A 18 4.95 11.48 2.32
C GLN A 18 5.15 11.28 0.81
N THR A 19 4.07 11.38 0.03
CA THR A 19 4.09 11.20 -1.43
C THR A 19 3.63 12.47 -2.14
N GLN A 20 4.08 12.66 -3.38
CA GLN A 20 3.52 13.68 -4.27
C GLN A 20 2.42 13.10 -5.19
N VAL A 21 2.14 11.80 -5.06
CA VAL A 21 1.09 11.13 -5.83
C VAL A 21 -0.28 11.62 -5.38
N ASN A 22 -1.15 11.88 -6.36
CA ASN A 22 -2.50 12.37 -6.10
C ASN A 22 -3.26 11.44 -5.11
N PRO A 23 -3.93 11.98 -4.07
CA PRO A 23 -4.65 11.18 -3.08
C PRO A 23 -5.64 10.16 -3.65
N THR A 24 -6.29 10.48 -4.78
CA THR A 24 -7.21 9.57 -5.49
C THR A 24 -6.49 8.34 -6.05
N LYS A 25 -5.26 8.51 -6.55
CA LYS A 25 -4.42 7.39 -7.01
C LYS A 25 -3.92 6.57 -5.81
N VAL A 26 -3.52 7.25 -4.73
CA VAL A 26 -3.05 6.60 -3.49
C VAL A 26 -4.14 5.68 -2.93
N ILE A 27 -5.36 6.18 -2.75
CA ILE A 27 -6.47 5.37 -2.22
C ILE A 27 -6.84 4.24 -3.18
N GLY A 28 -6.74 4.47 -4.50
CA GLY A 28 -6.92 3.44 -5.51
C GLY A 28 -5.94 2.27 -5.34
N TRP A 29 -4.67 2.56 -5.09
CA TRP A 29 -3.65 1.53 -4.80
C TRP A 29 -3.89 0.81 -3.47
N ILE A 30 -4.24 1.55 -2.43
CA ILE A 30 -4.52 0.95 -1.12
C ILE A 30 -5.69 -0.04 -1.22
N ILE A 31 -6.78 0.34 -1.88
CA ILE A 31 -7.97 -0.50 -1.99
C ILE A 31 -7.76 -1.67 -2.95
N ASN A 32 -7.26 -1.40 -4.17
CA ASN A 32 -7.25 -2.40 -5.22
C ASN A 32 -6.04 -3.35 -5.16
N ASP A 33 -4.92 -2.90 -4.61
CA ASP A 33 -3.68 -3.68 -4.60
C ASP A 33 -3.32 -4.12 -3.18
N LEU A 34 -3.14 -3.18 -2.25
CA LEU A 34 -2.69 -3.50 -0.89
C LEU A 34 -3.75 -4.34 -0.13
N LEU A 35 -4.98 -3.83 -0.02
CA LEU A 35 -6.05 -4.54 0.68
C LEU A 35 -6.45 -5.84 -0.01
N ALA A 36 -6.43 -5.87 -1.35
CA ALA A 36 -6.69 -7.10 -2.09
C ALA A 36 -5.64 -8.19 -1.78
N LEU A 37 -4.36 -7.81 -1.73
CA LEU A 37 -3.27 -8.72 -1.38
C LEU A 37 -3.36 -9.19 0.08
N LEU A 38 -3.63 -8.27 1.02
CA LEU A 38 -3.82 -8.62 2.43
C LEU A 38 -4.97 -9.61 2.60
N LYS A 39 -6.11 -9.37 1.95
CA LYS A 39 -7.27 -10.26 1.98
C LYS A 39 -6.95 -11.65 1.41
N GLN A 40 -6.18 -11.74 0.32
CA GLN A 40 -5.73 -13.03 -0.24
C GLN A 40 -4.88 -13.84 0.75
N ASN A 41 -4.14 -13.17 1.63
CA ASN A 41 -3.28 -13.80 2.63
C ASN A 41 -3.92 -13.87 4.03
N ASN A 42 -5.20 -13.50 4.18
CA ASN A 42 -5.91 -13.39 5.46
C ASN A 42 -5.21 -12.49 6.49
N LEU A 43 -4.50 -11.46 6.02
CA LEU A 43 -3.79 -10.48 6.84
C LEU A 43 -4.60 -9.19 7.00
N ARG A 44 -4.37 -8.48 8.10
CA ARG A 44 -4.84 -7.11 8.33
C ARG A 44 -3.73 -6.09 8.05
N VAL A 45 -4.11 -4.83 7.90
CA VAL A 45 -3.15 -3.72 7.66
C VAL A 45 -2.14 -3.59 8.79
N ASN A 46 -2.57 -3.73 10.04
CA ASN A 46 -1.68 -3.73 11.20
C ASN A 46 -0.85 -5.02 11.38
N GLN A 47 -1.15 -6.06 10.58
CA GLN A 47 -0.34 -7.28 10.49
C GLN A 47 0.59 -7.25 9.26
N SER A 48 0.49 -6.20 8.45
CA SER A 48 1.38 -5.96 7.32
C SER A 48 2.71 -5.40 7.82
N SER A 49 3.79 -5.93 7.28
CA SER A 49 5.14 -5.37 7.34
C SER A 49 5.32 -4.13 6.44
N ILE A 50 4.35 -3.82 5.57
CA ILE A 50 4.42 -2.62 4.73
C ILE A 50 4.09 -1.40 5.59
N SER A 51 5.10 -0.56 5.80
CA SER A 51 4.93 0.74 6.43
C SER A 51 4.32 1.75 5.44
N PRO A 52 3.63 2.80 5.93
CA PRO A 52 3.19 3.91 5.10
C PRO A 52 4.30 4.52 4.25
N SER A 53 5.52 4.63 4.81
CA SER A 53 6.69 5.16 4.12
C SER A 53 7.18 4.28 2.98
N ALA A 54 7.14 2.95 3.15
CA ALA A 54 7.49 2.04 2.07
C ALA A 54 6.49 2.14 0.90
N LEU A 55 5.20 2.32 1.20
CA LEU A 55 4.21 2.52 0.16
C LEU A 55 4.35 3.89 -0.52
N SER A 56 4.60 4.97 0.22
CA SER A 56 4.76 6.32 -0.36
C SER A 56 5.95 6.37 -1.33
N GLU A 57 7.08 5.76 -0.96
CA GLU A 57 8.24 5.62 -1.83
C GLU A 57 7.90 4.80 -3.09
N LEU A 58 7.22 3.67 -2.93
CA LEU A 58 6.81 2.84 -4.06
C LEU A 58 5.90 3.59 -5.05
N LEU A 59 4.95 4.37 -4.53
CA LEU A 59 4.05 5.19 -5.35
C LEU A 59 4.80 6.31 -6.07
N ASN A 60 5.80 6.94 -5.43
CA ASN A 60 6.65 7.93 -6.09
C ASN A 60 7.45 7.30 -7.25
N LEU A 61 8.00 6.10 -7.05
CA LEU A 61 8.72 5.36 -8.11
C LEU A 61 7.80 4.97 -9.29
N LEU A 62 6.53 4.68 -9.00
CA LEU A 62 5.52 4.42 -10.03
C LEU A 62 5.16 5.69 -10.82
N GLU A 63 4.93 6.81 -10.13
CA GLU A 63 4.54 8.07 -10.76
C GLU A 63 5.67 8.66 -11.61
N THR A 64 6.92 8.46 -11.20
CA THR A 64 8.12 8.82 -11.98
C THR A 64 8.37 7.88 -13.16
N GLY A 65 7.65 6.76 -13.26
CA GLY A 65 7.83 5.74 -14.28
C GLY A 65 9.13 4.93 -14.12
N PHE A 66 9.82 5.08 -12.99
CA PHE A 66 11.05 4.34 -12.69
C PHE A 66 10.78 2.84 -12.54
N ILE A 67 9.62 2.48 -11.97
CA ILE A 67 9.13 1.10 -11.94
C ILE A 67 7.76 0.98 -12.60
N SER A 68 7.49 -0.21 -13.14
CA SER A 68 6.16 -0.56 -13.64
C SER A 68 5.23 -1.01 -12.50
N SER A 69 3.93 -0.94 -12.73
CA SER A 69 2.92 -1.46 -11.79
C SER A 69 3.09 -2.95 -11.48
N SER A 70 3.66 -3.73 -12.40
CA SER A 70 3.97 -5.16 -12.15
C SER A 70 5.18 -5.36 -11.24
N ALA A 71 6.20 -4.51 -11.35
CA ALA A 71 7.36 -4.53 -10.45
C ALA A 71 6.95 -4.13 -9.02
N ALA A 72 6.10 -3.10 -8.88
CA ALA A 72 5.61 -2.66 -7.58
C ALA A 72 4.83 -3.75 -6.83
N LYS A 73 3.96 -4.48 -7.54
CA LYS A 73 3.22 -5.62 -6.97
C LYS A 73 4.13 -6.75 -6.49
N GLN A 74 5.28 -6.97 -7.13
CA GLN A 74 6.26 -7.97 -6.71
C GLN A 74 6.98 -7.56 -5.43
N VAL A 75 7.39 -6.29 -5.31
CA VAL A 75 8.03 -5.75 -4.09
C VAL A 75 7.09 -5.88 -2.90
N GLY A 76 5.80 -5.56 -3.09
CA GLY A 76 4.78 -5.79 -2.09
C GLY A 76 4.78 -7.24 -1.61
N LYS A 77 4.58 -8.20 -2.53
CA LYS A 77 4.56 -9.65 -2.20
C LYS A 77 5.79 -10.14 -1.44
N HIS A 78 6.99 -9.66 -1.76
CA HIS A 78 8.21 -10.11 -1.10
C HIS A 78 8.31 -9.61 0.35
N GLN A 79 7.83 -8.39 0.63
CA GLN A 79 7.75 -7.88 2.01
C GLN A 79 6.76 -8.66 2.88
N PHE A 80 5.82 -9.39 2.29
CA PHE A 80 4.76 -10.14 2.98
C PHE A 80 5.08 -11.60 3.30
N ILE A 81 6.14 -12.18 2.74
CA ILE A 81 6.41 -13.61 2.86
C ILE A 81 7.81 -13.82 3.44
N PHE A 82 7.88 -13.84 4.78
CA PHE A 82 8.82 -14.62 5.57
C PHE A 82 8.08 -15.20 6.76
#